data_AF-X1JIR6-F1
#
_entry.id   AF-X1JIR6-F1
#
_cell.length_a   1.000
_cell.length_b   1.000
_cell.length_c   1.000
_cell.angle_alpha   90.00
_cell.angle_beta   90.00
_cell.angle_gamma   90.00
#
_symmetry.space_group_name_H-M   'P 1'
#
loop_
_entity.id
_entity.type
_entity.pdbx_description
1 polymer ?
#
loop_
_entity_poly.entity_id
_entity_poly.type
_entity_poly.pdbx_seq_one_letter_code
_entity_poly.pdbx_strand_id
1 'polypeptide(L)'
;MAENKKYVELLWAEKYDKYEKGKKIPIEKPNLPFQVVETINKPRLKDLEDGLFDPSQLYPEDEYPENYPKDWKNKLIWGDNKLVMSSLIKQGWAGKINLIYIDPPF
;
A
#
# COMPACT_ATOMS: atom_id res chain seq x y z
N MET A 1 -30.72 5.18 -26.53
CA MET A 1 -31.46 4.63 -25.37
C MET A 1 -30.53 4.74 -24.18
N ALA A 2 -30.73 5.75 -23.33
CA ALA A 2 -29.89 5.94 -22.14
C ALA A 2 -30.35 4.93 -21.09
N GLU A 3 -29.45 4.03 -20.69
CA GLU A 3 -29.71 2.99 -19.71
C GLU A 3 -30.22 3.60 -18.39
N ASN A 4 -31.42 3.20 -18.02
CA ASN A 4 -32.13 3.58 -16.81
C ASN A 4 -31.52 2.86 -15.59
N LYS A 5 -30.20 2.97 -15.38
CA LYS A 5 -29.51 2.41 -14.22
C LYS A 5 -29.81 3.29 -13.00
N LYS A 6 -30.80 2.87 -12.22
CA LYS A 6 -31.00 3.38 -10.86
C LYS A 6 -29.83 2.88 -10.01
N TYR A 7 -28.97 3.78 -9.55
CA TYR A 7 -27.93 3.48 -8.57
C TYR A 7 -28.19 4.27 -7.30
N VAL A 8 -28.02 3.60 -6.15
CA VAL A 8 -28.11 4.23 -4.83
C VAL A 8 -26.72 4.74 -4.47
N GLU A 9 -26.61 5.96 -3.98
CA GLU A 9 -25.35 6.58 -3.59
C GLU A 9 -25.49 7.33 -2.27
N LEU A 10 -24.54 7.11 -1.35
CA LEU A 10 -24.43 7.91 -0.12
C LEU A 10 -23.87 9.30 -0.44
N LEU A 11 -24.57 10.36 -0.02
CA LEU A 11 -24.11 11.74 -0.15
C LEU A 11 -23.62 12.25 1.21
N TRP A 12 -22.50 12.96 1.19
CA TRP A 12 -21.93 13.65 2.34
C TRP A 12 -21.32 14.97 1.90
N ALA A 13 -21.11 15.89 2.86
CA ALA A 13 -20.49 17.18 2.59
C ALA A 13 -19.12 17.00 1.90
N GLU A 14 -18.81 17.85 0.93
CA GLU A 14 -17.54 17.81 0.16
C GLU A 14 -17.33 16.57 -0.72
N LYS A 15 -18.33 15.69 -0.87
CA LYS A 15 -18.28 14.68 -1.94
C LYS A 15 -18.42 15.32 -3.33
N TYR A 16 -19.26 16.33 -3.42
CA TYR A 16 -19.57 17.12 -4.61
C TYR A 16 -19.44 18.61 -4.32
N ASP A 17 -19.18 19.39 -5.35
CA ASP A 17 -19.16 20.85 -5.29
C ASP A 17 -20.51 21.48 -4.89
N LYS A 18 -21.61 20.74 -5.13
CA LYS A 18 -22.99 21.15 -4.83
C LYS A 18 -23.76 20.02 -4.15
N TYR A 19 -24.69 20.40 -3.27
CA TYR A 19 -25.60 19.47 -2.59
C TYR A 19 -26.47 18.66 -3.57
N GLU A 20 -26.96 19.29 -4.65
CA GLU A 20 -27.74 18.63 -5.71
C GLU A 20 -26.88 17.77 -6.67
N LYS A 21 -25.68 17.35 -6.23
CA LYS A 21 -24.80 16.44 -6.98
C LYS A 21 -24.27 17.06 -8.28
N GLY A 22 -23.46 18.10 -8.16
CA GLY A 22 -22.75 18.72 -9.28
C GLY A 22 -21.53 17.90 -9.75
N LYS A 23 -20.36 18.53 -9.84
CA LYS A 23 -19.11 17.81 -10.15
C LYS A 23 -18.53 17.20 -8.88
N LYS A 24 -18.04 15.95 -8.98
CA LYS A 24 -17.27 15.34 -7.88
C LYS A 24 -16.05 16.22 -7.59
N ILE A 25 -15.76 16.42 -6.31
CA ILE A 25 -14.57 17.17 -5.93
C ILE A 25 -13.34 16.39 -6.43
N PRO A 26 -12.43 17.03 -7.20
CA PRO A 26 -11.26 16.34 -7.72
C PRO A 26 -10.35 15.93 -6.57
N ILE A 27 -9.94 14.67 -6.55
CA ILE A 27 -8.92 14.21 -5.62
C ILE A 27 -7.56 14.54 -6.23
N GLU A 28 -6.82 15.43 -5.58
CA GLU A 28 -5.45 15.72 -5.98
C GLU A 28 -4.57 14.47 -5.88
N LYS A 29 -3.84 14.18 -6.97
CA LYS A 29 -2.88 13.08 -7.08
C LYS A 29 -1.49 13.64 -7.42
N PRO A 30 -0.89 14.41 -6.49
CA PRO A 30 0.40 15.05 -6.73
C PRO A 30 1.45 14.02 -7.16
N ASN A 31 2.36 14.48 -8.02
CA ASN A 31 3.47 13.68 -8.52
C ASN A 31 4.74 14.02 -7.75
N LEU A 32 4.92 13.40 -6.59
CA LEU A 32 6.12 13.61 -5.80
C LEU A 32 7.12 12.50 -6.08
N PRO A 33 8.43 12.83 -6.16
CA PRO A 33 9.46 11.81 -6.28
C PRO A 33 9.36 10.85 -5.09
N PHE A 34 9.40 9.57 -5.39
CA PHE A 34 9.23 8.53 -4.39
C PHE A 34 10.54 8.28 -3.67
N GLN A 35 10.63 8.68 -2.40
CA GLN A 35 11.77 8.33 -1.57
C GLN A 35 11.46 7.03 -0.82
N VAL A 36 12.08 5.94 -1.26
CA VAL A 36 12.07 4.68 -0.49
C VAL A 36 13.09 4.82 0.61
N VAL A 37 12.64 4.74 1.86
CA VAL A 37 13.52 4.85 3.04
C VAL A 37 14.34 3.57 3.20
N GLU A 38 13.71 2.41 3.02
CA GLU A 38 14.41 1.14 3.17
C GLU A 38 13.78 -0.01 2.37
N THR A 39 14.65 -0.90 1.87
CA THR A 39 14.25 -2.21 1.34
C THR A 39 14.69 -3.27 2.33
N ILE A 40 13.72 -3.90 3.01
CA ILE A 40 13.98 -4.88 4.08
C ILE A 40 13.99 -6.28 3.48
N ASN A 41 15.15 -6.91 3.44
CA ASN A 41 15.30 -8.29 2.98
C ASN A 41 15.48 -9.29 4.12
N LYS A 42 16.00 -8.84 5.28
CA LYS A 42 16.23 -9.67 6.47
C LYS A 42 15.85 -8.88 7.74
N PRO A 43 15.27 -9.53 8.77
CA PRO A 43 15.06 -8.90 10.06
C PRO A 43 16.38 -8.39 10.64
N ARG A 44 16.43 -7.13 11.09
CA ARG A 44 17.61 -6.55 11.77
C ARG A 44 17.71 -6.99 13.23
N LEU A 45 17.45 -8.26 13.52
CA LEU A 45 17.41 -8.77 14.90
C LEU A 45 18.80 -9.02 15.49
N LYS A 46 19.87 -8.92 14.69
CA LYS A 46 21.26 -9.11 15.13
C LYS A 46 21.73 -8.11 16.20
N ASP A 47 21.03 -6.99 16.37
CA ASP A 47 21.41 -5.93 17.30
C ASP A 47 20.60 -5.96 18.62
N LEU A 48 19.64 -6.89 18.77
CA LEU A 48 18.97 -7.14 20.05
C LEU A 48 19.72 -8.25 20.81
N GLU A 49 20.50 -7.83 21.81
CA GLU A 49 21.02 -8.64 22.92
C GLU A 49 21.73 -9.96 22.55
N ASP A 50 23.06 -9.90 22.46
CA ASP A 50 23.98 -11.04 22.67
C ASP A 50 23.66 -12.36 21.94
N GLY A 51 23.14 -12.29 20.71
CA GLY A 51 22.93 -13.49 19.89
C GLY A 51 21.85 -14.44 20.40
N LEU A 52 20.95 -13.97 21.28
CA LEU A 52 19.84 -14.77 21.81
C LEU A 52 18.75 -15.06 20.76
N PHE A 53 18.71 -14.28 19.67
CA PHE A 53 17.79 -14.49 18.56
C PHE A 53 18.54 -14.52 17.23
N ASP A 54 18.74 -15.71 16.69
CA ASP A 54 19.16 -15.89 15.31
C ASP A 54 17.92 -16.01 14.40
N PRO A 55 17.63 -15.02 13.54
CA PRO A 55 16.50 -15.09 12.61
C PRO A 55 16.54 -16.31 11.69
N SER A 56 17.73 -16.88 11.43
CA SER A 56 17.85 -18.09 10.62
C SER A 56 17.33 -19.35 11.32
N GLN A 57 17.21 -19.34 12.65
CA GLN A 57 16.55 -20.42 13.41
C GLN A 57 15.02 -20.31 13.38
N LEU A 58 14.47 -19.10 13.22
CA LEU A 58 13.02 -18.88 13.14
C LEU A 58 12.49 -18.98 11.70
N TYR A 59 13.32 -18.61 10.73
CA TYR A 59 13.00 -18.63 9.30
C TYR A 59 14.17 -19.25 8.50
N PRO A 60 14.39 -20.57 8.63
CA PRO A 60 15.41 -21.28 7.88
C PRO A 60 15.15 -21.19 6.37
N GLU A 61 16.07 -20.57 5.63
CA GLU A 61 15.93 -20.37 4.17
C GLU A 61 15.95 -21.71 3.40
N ASP A 62 16.50 -22.76 3.99
CA ASP A 62 16.53 -24.14 3.50
C ASP A 62 15.17 -24.86 3.60
N GLU A 63 14.27 -24.38 4.46
CA GLU A 63 12.88 -24.88 4.54
C GLU A 63 11.94 -24.15 3.57
N TYR A 64 12.42 -23.15 2.83
CA TYR A 64 11.59 -22.46 1.84
C TYR A 64 11.21 -23.39 0.67
N PRO A 65 10.00 -23.27 0.12
CA PRO A 65 9.60 -23.99 -1.07
C PRO A 65 10.59 -23.77 -2.23
N GLU A 66 10.81 -24.78 -3.08
CA GLU A 66 11.74 -24.66 -4.22
C GLU A 66 11.39 -23.50 -5.16
N ASN A 67 10.09 -23.17 -5.28
CA ASN A 67 9.58 -22.07 -6.09
C ASN A 67 9.57 -20.71 -5.36
N TYR A 68 10.17 -20.61 -4.18
CA TYR A 68 10.22 -19.37 -3.44
C TYR A 68 11.09 -18.33 -4.18
N PRO A 69 10.54 -17.15 -4.53
CA PRO A 69 11.27 -16.16 -5.31
C PRO A 69 12.42 -15.57 -4.48
N LYS A 70 13.67 -15.92 -4.79
CA LYS A 70 14.85 -15.47 -4.03
C LYS A 70 15.17 -13.99 -4.20
N ASP A 71 14.60 -13.34 -5.22
CA ASP A 71 14.77 -11.94 -5.55
C ASP A 71 13.65 -11.03 -4.97
N TRP A 72 12.68 -11.61 -4.26
CA TRP A 72 11.62 -10.84 -3.60
C TRP A 72 12.19 -9.86 -2.57
N LYS A 73 11.59 -8.66 -2.49
CA LYS A 73 12.02 -7.61 -1.55
C LYS A 73 10.83 -6.90 -0.94
N ASN A 74 10.85 -6.71 0.38
CA ASN A 74 9.85 -5.89 1.07
C ASN A 74 10.22 -4.40 0.95
N LYS A 75 9.21 -3.54 0.88
CA LYS A 75 9.37 -2.08 0.88
C LYS A 75 8.79 -1.52 2.16
N LEU A 76 9.62 -0.81 2.93
CA LEU A 76 9.15 0.03 4.03
C LEU A 76 9.17 1.49 3.55
N ILE A 77 8.01 2.14 3.59
CA ILE A 77 7.81 3.48 3.06
C ILE A 77 7.30 4.36 4.21
N TRP A 78 8.00 5.44 4.51
CA TRP A 78 7.59 6.42 5.51
C TRP A 78 7.03 7.66 4.81
N GLY A 79 5.82 8.07 5.17
CA GLY A 79 5.16 9.25 4.61
C GLY A 79 3.64 9.17 4.65
N ASP A 80 2.99 10.23 4.16
CA ASP A 80 1.54 10.30 4.02
C ASP A 80 1.03 9.26 3.01
N ASN A 81 0.03 8.48 3.42
CA ASN A 81 -0.45 7.35 2.62
C ASN A 81 -1.09 7.79 1.28
N LYS A 82 -1.74 8.96 1.21
CA LYS A 82 -2.36 9.46 -0.03
C LYS A 82 -1.30 9.78 -1.07
N LEU A 83 -0.20 10.40 -0.65
CA LEU A 83 0.94 10.71 -1.51
C LEU A 83 1.68 9.44 -1.96
N VAL A 84 1.91 8.52 -1.02
CA VAL A 84 2.53 7.21 -1.30
C VAL A 84 1.72 6.42 -2.32
N MET A 85 0.41 6.31 -2.13
CA MET A 85 -0.47 5.57 -3.05
C MET A 85 -0.51 6.22 -4.45
N SER A 86 -0.55 7.55 -4.55
CA SER A 86 -0.46 8.27 -5.83
C SER A 86 0.82 7.91 -6.59
N SER A 87 1.95 7.82 -5.89
CA SER A 87 3.23 7.47 -6.48
C SER A 87 3.33 6.01 -6.90
N LEU A 88 2.85 5.07 -6.07
CA LEU A 88 2.82 3.64 -6.39
C LEU A 88 1.99 3.36 -7.65
N ILE A 89 0.83 4.03 -7.80
CA ILE A 89 0.02 3.90 -9.02
C ILE A 89 0.82 4.31 -10.26
N LYS A 90 1.56 5.43 -10.20
CA LYS A 90 2.39 5.93 -11.31
C LYS A 90 3.56 5.02 -11.63
N GLN A 91 4.12 4.33 -10.64
CA GLN A 91 5.14 3.29 -10.84
C GLN A 91 4.57 1.98 -11.42
N GLY A 92 3.27 1.93 -11.72
CA GLY A 92 2.64 0.79 -12.37
C GLY A 92 2.31 -0.36 -11.41
N TRP A 93 2.00 -0.05 -10.15
CA TRP A 93 1.51 -1.04 -9.17
C TRP A 93 0.01 -1.33 -9.28
N ALA A 94 -0.72 -0.60 -10.13
CA ALA A 94 -2.14 -0.86 -10.37
C ALA A 94 -2.36 -2.30 -10.86
N GLY A 95 -3.26 -3.03 -10.18
CA GLY A 95 -3.56 -4.43 -10.49
C GLY A 95 -2.49 -5.46 -10.06
N LYS A 96 -1.41 -5.03 -9.40
CA LYS A 96 -0.32 -5.92 -8.95
C LYS A 96 -0.40 -6.32 -7.48
N ILE A 97 -1.32 -5.74 -6.71
CA ILE A 97 -1.47 -5.99 -5.27
C ILE A 97 -2.56 -7.04 -5.05
N ASN A 98 -2.23 -8.15 -4.38
CA ASN A 98 -3.16 -9.25 -4.12
C ASN A 98 -4.05 -9.00 -2.89
N LEU A 99 -3.50 -8.39 -1.85
CA LEU A 99 -4.18 -8.17 -0.57
C LEU A 99 -3.79 -6.80 -0.02
N ILE A 100 -4.78 -6.07 0.51
CA ILE A 100 -4.59 -4.81 1.23
C ILE A 100 -5.23 -4.97 2.60
N TYR A 101 -4.45 -4.77 3.66
CA TYR A 101 -4.91 -4.65 5.03
C TYR A 101 -4.71 -3.20 5.49
N ILE A 102 -5.74 -2.61 6.10
CA ILE A 102 -5.69 -1.29 6.72
C ILE A 102 -6.46 -1.32 8.04
N ASP A 103 -5.96 -0.58 9.02
CA ASP A 103 -6.60 -0.35 10.33
C ASP A 103 -6.63 1.16 10.58
N PRO A 104 -7.58 1.89 9.95
CA PRO A 104 -7.66 3.35 10.07
C PRO A 104 -8.27 3.77 11.43
N PRO A 105 -8.11 5.05 11.83
CA PRO A 105 -8.85 5.59 12.97
C PRO A 105 -10.36 5.38 12.83
N PHE A 106 -11.02 5.00 13.92
CA PHE A 106 -12.48 4.86 13.99
C PHE A 106 -13.21 6.20 14.00
#